data_AF-A0AAU7ZPG1-F1
#
_entry.id   AF-A0AAU7ZPG1-F1
#
_cell.length_a   1.000
_cell.length_b   1.000
_cell.length_c   1.000
_cell.angle_alpha   90.00
_cell.angle_beta   90.00
_cell.angle_gamma   90.00
#
_symmetry.space_group_name_H-M   'P 1'
#
loop_
_entity.id
_entity.type
_entity.pdbx_description
1 polymer ?
#
loop_
_entity_poly.entity_id
_entity_poly.type
_entity_poly.pdbx_seq_one_letter_code
_entity_poly.pdbx_strand_id
1 'polypeptide(L)'
;MAHWFDGLSKSIGRLEYFRGTPSVAKVVRARPARPSREKARVAQRGPCTMWREKDLLSQTFSAQAATSSGHYLTYDVLSSRDLKTGATSASTTIRRDGERLLQVKTASMPGEASKLWVEFGHEVQGAPHMQVTVRGEKAETTLEDGHSFALDPRAKRLLHGKHLEDSAAVLDALGLAAEIRLPQILLDGRTREEIREISQRASREMLDCFLFPEQQVLDQMLDYVPASFPGCSDCEDECGKKQTTCIAEAASEASACGFFYGVCFGVLGAMCLSDDADCLAVCDNPPGKCCPVRCQRGGTAECCDGGRLCCGGRCCPEGQVCADPGSDLCCAVGSGPACGDFCCPSGTKCASHSQGVCCPAGAGDYCPDEWGTPQCCPPGEVCVDPSSGLCCPRDHGPACGEFCCGPNEVCMHGQCCSPNQLCGEGDNAVCCTGVCRNGQCCEWPAHMCGHVCCPPFNLCCQTWETFATGFGSGIRTQCCGAGDLCTGAGCCPQDRICGQRCCPEGQQCTDPAKGVCVPCSGELAPCRTYVRGAFETICCPVTQTCCLGKCCPPGTTCCTIGEETGCFAPYQCVH
;
A
#
# COMPACT_ATOMS: atom_id res chain seq x y z
N MET A 1 22.61 -38.76 13.48
CA MET A 1 23.30 -39.17 14.73
C MET A 1 24.38 -40.24 14.53
N ALA A 2 24.12 -41.40 13.90
CA ALA A 2 25.14 -42.47 13.78
C ALA A 2 26.34 -42.14 12.86
N HIS A 3 26.16 -41.33 11.82
CA HIS A 3 27.25 -40.87 10.93
C HIS A 3 28.12 -39.75 11.53
N TRP A 4 27.67 -39.12 12.63
CA TRP A 4 28.33 -37.98 13.28
C TRP A 4 29.51 -38.42 14.16
N PHE A 5 29.39 -39.58 14.82
CA PHE A 5 30.47 -40.16 15.65
C PHE A 5 31.66 -40.70 14.84
N ASP A 6 31.43 -41.13 13.60
CA ASP A 6 32.45 -41.80 12.78
C ASP A 6 33.49 -40.82 12.20
N GLY A 7 33.10 -39.56 11.97
CA GLY A 7 34.01 -38.49 11.54
C GLY A 7 34.93 -38.00 12.65
N LEU A 8 34.39 -37.76 13.86
CA LEU A 8 35.16 -37.26 15.01
C LEU A 8 36.19 -38.29 15.51
N SER A 9 35.84 -39.59 15.48
CA SER A 9 36.74 -40.69 15.85
C SER A 9 37.98 -40.78 14.95
N LYS A 10 37.81 -40.59 13.63
CA LYS A 10 38.90 -40.67 12.64
C LYS A 10 39.88 -39.50 12.76
N SER A 11 39.42 -38.32 13.16
CA SER A 11 40.27 -37.14 13.36
C SER A 11 41.03 -37.18 14.68
N ILE A 12 40.42 -37.65 15.77
CA ILE A 12 41.09 -37.81 17.08
C ILE A 12 42.14 -38.94 17.03
N GLY A 13 41.90 -40.01 16.26
CA GLY A 13 42.88 -41.09 16.07
C GLY A 13 44.21 -40.68 15.44
N ARG A 14 44.26 -39.55 14.72
CA ARG A 14 45.53 -39.01 14.15
C ARG A 14 46.39 -38.28 15.17
N LEU A 15 45.83 -37.78 16.28
CA LEU A 15 46.58 -37.04 17.31
C LEU A 15 47.45 -37.95 18.21
N GLU A 16 47.16 -39.24 18.29
CA GLU A 16 47.94 -40.18 19.12
C GLU A 16 49.21 -40.72 18.44
N TYR A 17 49.39 -40.52 17.13
CA TYR A 17 50.48 -41.15 16.36
C TYR A 17 51.83 -40.38 16.39
N PHE A 18 51.90 -39.20 17.02
CA PHE A 18 53.12 -38.36 17.04
C PHE A 18 54.05 -38.54 18.26
N ARG A 19 53.88 -39.60 19.06
CA ARG A 19 54.85 -39.97 20.12
C ARG A 19 55.87 -40.99 19.64
N GLY A 20 56.88 -40.53 18.90
CA GLY A 20 58.07 -41.33 18.60
C GLY A 20 59.31 -40.46 18.42
N THR A 21 60.17 -40.37 19.44
CA THR A 21 61.55 -39.89 19.30
C THR A 21 62.52 -40.75 20.14
N PRO A 22 63.80 -40.86 19.71
CA PRO A 22 64.71 -41.92 20.16
C PRO A 22 65.46 -41.61 21.46
N SER A 23 65.89 -42.69 22.11
CA SER A 23 66.59 -42.73 23.38
C SER A 23 68.03 -42.19 23.32
N VAL A 24 68.35 -41.21 24.17
CA VAL A 24 69.73 -40.83 24.52
C VAL A 24 69.95 -41.06 26.02
N ALA A 25 71.07 -41.69 26.36
CA ALA A 25 71.41 -42.22 27.68
C ALA A 25 71.56 -41.14 28.77
N LYS A 26 71.06 -41.49 29.96
CA LYS A 26 70.98 -40.69 31.19
C LYS A 26 72.34 -40.42 31.83
N VAL A 27 72.61 -39.15 32.17
CA VAL A 27 73.39 -38.78 33.36
C VAL A 27 72.39 -38.41 34.46
N VAL A 28 72.30 -39.21 35.51
CA VAL A 28 71.39 -38.99 36.65
C VAL A 28 72.11 -38.09 37.66
N ARG A 29 71.76 -36.79 37.68
CA ARG A 29 71.94 -35.93 38.86
C ARG A 29 70.63 -35.93 39.65
N ALA A 30 70.73 -36.09 40.98
CA ALA A 30 69.60 -36.09 41.89
C ALA A 30 68.81 -34.78 41.75
N ARG A 31 67.51 -34.89 41.40
CA ARG A 31 66.57 -33.76 41.37
C ARG A 31 66.14 -33.46 42.80
N PRO A 32 66.09 -32.17 43.22
CA PRO A 32 65.40 -31.79 44.45
C PRO A 32 63.92 -32.19 44.35
N ALA A 33 63.33 -32.56 45.49
CA ALA A 33 61.95 -33.00 45.61
C ALA A 33 61.00 -31.96 44.97
N ARG A 34 60.17 -32.42 44.02
CA ARG A 34 59.11 -31.58 43.44
C ARG A 34 58.09 -31.26 44.54
N PRO A 35 57.77 -29.99 44.81
CA PRO A 35 56.62 -29.68 45.67
C PRO A 35 55.36 -30.28 45.05
N SER A 36 54.48 -30.83 45.89
CA SER A 36 53.19 -31.36 45.46
C SER A 36 52.39 -30.25 44.79
N ARG A 37 52.20 -30.34 43.47
CA ARG A 37 51.36 -29.41 42.70
C ARG A 37 49.89 -29.66 43.08
N GLU A 38 49.38 -28.88 44.01
CA GLU A 38 47.94 -28.77 44.24
C GLU A 38 47.34 -28.05 43.03
N LYS A 39 46.50 -28.76 42.26
CA LYS A 39 45.94 -28.27 40.99
C LYS A 39 44.85 -27.24 41.26
N ALA A 40 44.79 -26.18 40.44
CA ALA A 40 43.72 -25.21 40.45
C ALA A 40 42.34 -25.90 40.37
N ARG A 41 41.36 -25.47 41.18
CA ARG A 41 40.00 -26.03 41.18
C ARG A 41 39.07 -25.22 40.30
N VAL A 42 38.12 -25.92 39.66
CA VAL A 42 37.08 -25.32 38.83
C VAL A 42 36.13 -24.52 39.71
N ALA A 43 36.02 -23.20 39.47
CA ALA A 43 35.06 -22.35 40.15
C ALA A 43 33.75 -22.25 39.34
N GLN A 44 33.86 -21.99 38.04
CA GLN A 44 32.71 -21.85 37.14
C GLN A 44 33.12 -22.13 35.68
N ARG A 45 32.27 -22.84 34.93
CA ARG A 45 32.31 -22.87 33.45
C ARG A 45 31.38 -21.76 32.98
N GLY A 46 31.89 -20.78 32.22
CA GLY A 46 31.06 -19.70 31.72
C GLY A 46 30.19 -20.15 30.54
N PRO A 47 29.03 -19.52 30.33
CA PRO A 47 28.19 -19.77 29.16
C PRO A 47 28.90 -19.32 27.89
N CYS A 48 28.72 -20.08 26.82
CA CYS A 48 29.11 -19.66 25.49
C CYS A 48 27.93 -18.98 24.86
N THR A 49 28.03 -17.68 24.66
CA THR A 49 26.96 -16.89 24.07
C THR A 49 27.39 -16.47 22.69
N MET A 50 26.50 -16.67 21.73
CA MET A 50 26.62 -16.11 20.40
C MET A 50 25.41 -15.21 20.19
N TRP A 51 25.64 -14.04 19.63
CA TRP A 51 24.57 -13.12 19.31
C TRP A 51 24.90 -12.33 18.05
N ARG A 52 23.86 -11.85 17.37
CA ARG A 52 23.98 -11.01 16.19
C ARG A 52 23.33 -9.67 16.45
N GLU A 53 24.06 -8.58 16.22
CA GLU A 53 23.54 -7.22 16.24
C GLU A 53 23.76 -6.59 14.86
N LYS A 54 22.67 -6.46 14.07
CA LYS A 54 22.73 -6.02 12.67
C LYS A 54 23.68 -6.90 11.82
N ASP A 55 24.78 -6.34 11.35
CA ASP A 55 25.80 -6.99 10.55
C ASP A 55 26.93 -7.56 11.42
N LEU A 56 26.91 -7.36 12.74
CA LEU A 56 27.96 -7.83 13.65
C LEU A 56 27.55 -9.16 14.30
N LEU A 57 28.23 -10.23 13.94
CA LEU A 57 28.17 -11.52 14.62
C LEU A 57 29.20 -11.55 15.74
N SER A 58 28.79 -11.78 16.99
CA SER A 58 29.68 -11.83 18.15
C SER A 58 29.53 -13.13 18.92
N GLN A 59 30.62 -13.58 19.51
CA GLN A 59 30.69 -14.77 20.35
C GLN A 59 31.54 -14.48 21.58
N THR A 60 31.08 -14.92 22.75
CA THR A 60 31.91 -14.91 23.96
C THR A 60 32.09 -16.27 24.59
N PHE A 61 33.24 -16.41 25.23
CA PHE A 61 33.60 -17.53 26.08
C PHE A 61 34.19 -16.97 27.38
N SER A 62 33.81 -17.52 28.52
CA SER A 62 34.41 -17.18 29.81
C SER A 62 34.73 -18.45 30.61
N ALA A 63 35.91 -18.50 31.22
CA ALA A 63 36.29 -19.57 32.14
C ALA A 63 36.91 -19.01 33.42
N GLN A 64 36.61 -19.65 34.55
CA GLN A 64 37.19 -19.25 35.84
C GLN A 64 37.92 -20.42 36.54
N ALA A 65 39.06 -20.11 37.14
CA ALA A 65 39.87 -21.05 37.90
C ALA A 65 40.45 -20.40 39.16
N ALA A 66 40.37 -21.09 40.30
CA ALA A 66 41.04 -20.66 41.52
C ALA A 66 42.52 -21.09 41.48
N THR A 67 43.45 -20.16 41.66
CA THR A 67 44.89 -20.45 41.75
C THR A 67 45.22 -21.14 43.07
N SER A 68 46.42 -21.73 43.16
CA SER A 68 46.92 -22.30 44.43
C SER A 68 47.10 -21.23 45.53
N SER A 69 47.07 -19.94 45.16
CA SER A 69 47.10 -18.79 46.07
C SER A 69 45.76 -18.49 46.73
N GLY A 70 44.67 -19.02 46.20
CA GLY A 70 43.31 -18.59 46.52
C GLY A 70 42.79 -17.39 45.70
N HIS A 71 43.55 -16.91 44.71
CA HIS A 71 43.08 -15.87 43.78
C HIS A 71 42.21 -16.50 42.68
N TYR A 72 41.23 -15.76 42.17
CA TYR A 72 40.43 -16.18 41.02
C TYR A 72 41.01 -15.63 39.74
N LEU A 73 41.33 -16.52 38.80
CA LEU A 73 41.62 -16.15 37.43
C LEU A 73 40.37 -16.27 36.58
N THR A 74 40.11 -15.26 35.76
CA THR A 74 39.08 -15.26 34.74
C THR A 74 39.74 -15.16 33.36
N TYR A 75 39.28 -15.97 32.41
CA TYR A 75 39.71 -15.97 31.02
C TYR A 75 38.51 -15.71 30.14
N ASP A 76 38.42 -14.49 29.60
CA ASP A 76 37.32 -14.04 28.76
C ASP A 76 37.80 -13.92 27.31
N VAL A 77 37.07 -14.47 26.36
CA VAL A 77 37.28 -14.26 24.92
C VAL A 77 36.02 -13.67 24.33
N LEU A 78 36.18 -12.61 23.56
CA LEU A 78 35.16 -12.01 22.71
C LEU A 78 35.68 -12.04 21.29
N SER A 79 35.03 -12.78 20.41
CA SER A 79 35.28 -12.77 18.97
C SER A 79 34.11 -12.09 18.30
N SER A 80 34.36 -11.28 17.27
CA SER A 80 33.32 -10.66 16.47
C SER A 80 33.72 -10.57 15.00
N ARG A 81 32.70 -10.54 14.14
CA ARG A 81 32.84 -10.40 12.70
C ARG A 81 31.75 -9.49 12.16
N ASP A 82 32.14 -8.53 11.36
CA ASP A 82 31.24 -7.71 10.55
C ASP A 82 30.97 -8.44 9.22
N LEU A 83 29.74 -8.89 9.02
CA LEU A 83 29.29 -9.63 7.84
C LEU A 83 29.27 -8.77 6.57
N LYS A 84 29.25 -7.44 6.70
CA LYS A 84 29.23 -6.52 5.56
C LYS A 84 30.63 -6.18 5.08
N THR A 85 31.56 -5.93 6.01
CA THR A 85 32.94 -5.54 5.67
C THR A 85 33.90 -6.73 5.65
N GLY A 86 33.51 -7.87 6.21
CA GLY A 86 34.39 -9.01 6.45
C GLY A 86 35.41 -8.77 7.57
N ALA A 87 35.34 -7.62 8.27
CA ALA A 87 36.27 -7.31 9.35
C ALA A 87 36.05 -8.27 10.53
N THR A 88 37.14 -8.83 11.05
CA THR A 88 37.13 -9.71 12.22
C THR A 88 37.90 -9.07 13.37
N SER A 89 37.44 -9.28 14.59
CA SER A 89 38.19 -8.90 15.78
C SER A 89 38.06 -9.94 16.88
N ALA A 90 39.12 -10.16 17.65
CA ALA A 90 39.07 -11.02 18.82
C ALA A 90 39.81 -10.37 19.99
N SER A 91 39.21 -10.40 21.18
CA SER A 91 39.77 -9.87 22.43
C SER A 91 39.79 -10.97 23.47
N THR A 92 40.98 -11.39 23.89
CA THR A 92 41.19 -12.26 25.05
C THR A 92 41.61 -11.42 26.24
N THR A 93 40.90 -11.52 27.37
CA THR A 93 41.22 -10.82 28.62
C THR A 93 41.42 -11.84 29.73
N ILE A 94 42.58 -11.76 30.40
CA ILE A 94 42.87 -12.54 31.60
C ILE A 94 42.82 -11.58 32.78
N ARG A 95 41.99 -11.91 33.78
CA ARG A 95 41.85 -11.13 35.02
C ARG A 95 42.26 -11.96 36.23
N ARG A 96 42.78 -11.31 37.28
CA ARG A 96 43.00 -11.87 38.62
C ARG A 96 42.18 -11.05 39.60
N ASP A 97 41.25 -11.70 40.30
CA ASP A 97 40.33 -11.06 41.25
C ASP A 97 39.59 -9.84 40.67
N GLY A 98 39.29 -9.89 39.37
CA GLY A 98 38.64 -8.81 38.63
C GLY A 98 39.60 -7.78 38.02
N GLU A 99 40.87 -7.75 38.43
CA GLU A 99 41.87 -6.86 37.85
C GLU A 99 42.49 -7.46 36.58
N ARG A 100 42.66 -6.65 35.53
CA ARG A 100 43.21 -7.10 34.26
C ARG A 100 44.70 -7.41 34.41
N LEU A 101 45.12 -8.63 34.11
CA LEU A 101 46.53 -9.03 34.00
C LEU A 101 47.07 -8.87 32.58
N LEU A 102 46.26 -9.30 31.60
CA LEU A 102 46.63 -9.32 30.19
C LEU A 102 45.37 -9.14 29.35
N GLN A 103 45.45 -8.32 28.31
CA GLN A 103 44.45 -8.28 27.27
C GLN A 103 45.13 -8.31 25.91
N VAL A 104 44.69 -9.22 25.06
CA VAL A 104 45.17 -9.37 23.70
C VAL A 104 44.00 -9.09 22.77
N LYS A 105 44.08 -8.03 21.99
CA LYS A 105 43.10 -7.68 20.96
C LYS A 105 43.70 -7.96 19.60
N THR A 106 42.91 -8.45 18.68
CA THR A 106 43.24 -8.60 17.27
C THR A 106 42.15 -7.94 16.46
N ALA A 107 42.51 -7.32 15.34
CA ALA A 107 41.58 -6.87 14.33
C ALA A 107 42.20 -7.13 12.96
N SER A 108 41.39 -7.65 12.05
CA SER A 108 41.75 -7.91 10.66
C SER A 108 40.63 -7.40 9.78
N MET A 109 40.97 -6.76 8.67
CA MET A 109 40.01 -6.30 7.68
C MET A 109 40.51 -6.73 6.29
N PRO A 110 39.65 -7.26 5.41
CA PRO A 110 40.05 -7.64 4.06
C PRO A 110 40.77 -6.50 3.34
N GLY A 111 41.99 -6.78 2.84
CA GLY A 111 42.82 -5.79 2.14
C GLY A 111 43.58 -4.79 3.03
N GLU A 112 43.39 -4.81 4.34
CA GLU A 112 44.13 -3.98 5.29
C GLU A 112 45.19 -4.78 6.08
N ALA A 113 46.08 -4.06 6.77
CA ALA A 113 47.03 -4.68 7.68
C ALA A 113 46.32 -5.21 8.94
N SER A 114 46.57 -6.46 9.31
CA SER A 114 46.06 -7.02 10.56
C SER A 114 46.82 -6.42 11.74
N LYS A 115 46.10 -6.09 12.81
CA LYS A 115 46.66 -5.46 14.01
C LYS A 115 46.41 -6.34 15.22
N LEU A 116 47.43 -6.43 16.06
CA LEU A 116 47.42 -7.09 17.36
C LEU A 116 47.80 -6.05 18.41
N TRP A 117 47.00 -5.91 19.45
CA TRP A 117 47.31 -5.08 20.61
C TRP A 117 47.45 -5.99 21.82
N VAL A 118 48.55 -5.84 22.56
CA VAL A 118 48.79 -6.54 23.83
C VAL A 118 48.89 -5.48 24.91
N GLU A 119 47.93 -5.48 25.81
CA GLU A 119 47.83 -4.57 26.95
C GLU A 119 48.08 -5.36 28.24
N PHE A 120 49.02 -4.90 29.05
CA PHE A 120 49.34 -5.52 30.33
C PHE A 120 48.66 -4.79 31.50
N GLY A 121 48.37 -5.53 32.56
CA GLY A 121 47.90 -4.99 33.83
C GLY A 121 48.97 -4.16 34.55
N HIS A 122 48.53 -3.34 35.51
CA HIS A 122 49.44 -2.55 36.34
C HIS A 122 50.42 -3.39 37.18
N GLU A 123 50.10 -4.67 37.43
CA GLU A 123 50.98 -5.61 38.14
C GLU A 123 52.19 -6.07 37.31
N VAL A 124 52.18 -5.87 35.99
CA VAL A 124 53.25 -6.33 35.09
C VAL A 124 54.26 -5.20 34.89
N GLN A 125 55.50 -5.41 35.33
CA GLN A 125 56.60 -4.48 35.06
C GLN A 125 57.00 -4.57 33.57
N GLY A 126 56.94 -3.45 32.86
CA GLY A 126 57.32 -3.36 31.45
C GLY A 126 56.53 -2.31 30.66
N ALA A 127 56.59 -2.38 29.33
CA ALA A 127 55.77 -1.55 28.45
C ALA A 127 54.28 -1.90 28.62
N PRO A 128 53.39 -0.92 28.95
CA PRO A 128 51.97 -1.20 29.20
C PRO A 128 51.24 -1.71 27.96
N HIS A 129 51.70 -1.28 26.79
CA HIS A 129 51.06 -1.53 25.52
C HIS A 129 52.10 -1.91 24.44
N MET A 130 51.80 -2.98 23.70
CA MET A 130 52.50 -3.37 22.47
C MET A 130 51.51 -3.51 21.32
N GLN A 131 51.84 -2.97 20.14
CA GLN A 131 51.08 -3.19 18.91
C GLN A 131 51.93 -3.93 17.89
N VAL A 132 51.40 -4.99 17.28
CA VAL A 132 52.01 -5.65 16.12
C VAL A 132 51.10 -5.44 14.93
N THR A 133 51.65 -4.89 13.85
CA THR A 133 50.94 -4.67 12.58
C THR A 133 51.53 -5.58 11.52
N VAL A 134 50.70 -6.41 10.89
CA VAL A 134 51.10 -7.39 9.89
C VAL A 134 50.47 -7.01 8.55
N ARG A 135 51.31 -6.82 7.53
CA ARG A 135 50.90 -6.49 6.14
C ARG A 135 51.65 -7.39 5.16
N GLY A 136 50.99 -8.44 4.68
CA GLY A 136 51.64 -9.48 3.89
C GLY A 136 52.80 -10.12 4.65
N GLU A 137 53.99 -10.17 4.04
CA GLU A 137 55.20 -10.73 4.69
C GLU A 137 55.90 -9.80 5.69
N LYS A 138 55.40 -8.58 5.88
CA LYS A 138 56.00 -7.61 6.79
C LYS A 138 55.20 -7.57 8.07
N ALA A 139 55.89 -7.74 9.19
CA ALA A 139 55.32 -7.54 10.50
C ALA A 139 56.18 -6.53 11.27
N GLU A 140 55.54 -5.44 11.69
CA GLU A 140 56.16 -4.31 12.39
C GLU A 140 55.59 -4.28 13.81
N THR A 141 56.48 -4.26 14.80
CA THR A 141 56.08 -4.10 16.20
C THR A 141 56.34 -2.66 16.63
N THR A 142 55.34 -2.01 17.22
CA THR A 142 55.41 -0.65 17.77
C THR A 142 55.11 -0.71 19.25
N LEU A 143 56.00 -0.14 20.07
CA LEU A 143 55.77 0.07 21.50
C LEU A 143 55.13 1.44 21.74
N GLU A 144 54.52 1.64 22.91
CA GLU A 144 53.85 2.88 23.30
C GLU A 144 54.76 4.12 23.26
N ASP A 145 56.07 3.92 23.47
CA ASP A 145 57.09 4.97 23.39
C ASP A 145 57.49 5.33 21.95
N GLY A 146 56.80 4.77 20.95
CA GLY A 146 57.03 5.01 19.53
C GLY A 146 58.21 4.23 18.94
N HIS A 147 58.94 3.44 19.75
CA HIS A 147 59.99 2.59 19.20
C HIS A 147 59.37 1.46 18.39
N SER A 148 59.80 1.37 17.12
CA SER A 148 59.47 0.25 16.25
C SER A 148 60.68 -0.65 16.08
N PHE A 149 60.45 -1.96 16.08
CA PHE A 149 61.47 -2.92 15.71
C PHE A 149 60.89 -3.92 14.71
N ALA A 150 61.70 -4.25 13.70
CA ALA A 150 61.39 -5.33 12.77
C ALA A 150 61.56 -6.66 13.50
N LEU A 151 60.63 -7.60 13.26
CA LEU A 151 60.73 -8.95 13.80
C LEU A 151 61.96 -9.68 13.23
N ASP A 152 62.53 -10.58 14.04
CA ASP A 152 63.76 -11.32 13.72
C ASP A 152 63.65 -12.01 12.33
N PRO A 153 64.70 -12.00 11.48
CA PRO A 153 64.72 -12.75 10.22
C PRO A 153 64.40 -14.25 10.32
N ARG A 154 64.52 -14.88 11.50
CA ARG A 154 64.04 -16.24 11.80
C ARG A 154 62.52 -16.31 11.82
N ALA A 155 61.86 -15.28 12.32
CA ALA A 155 60.42 -15.09 12.21
C ALA A 155 59.98 -15.06 10.76
N LYS A 156 60.75 -14.34 9.94
CA LYS A 156 60.51 -14.21 8.50
C LYS A 156 60.61 -15.54 7.73
N ARG A 157 61.41 -16.50 8.21
CA ARG A 157 61.55 -17.84 7.59
C ARG A 157 60.41 -18.79 7.91
N LEU A 158 59.75 -18.64 9.06
CA LEU A 158 58.53 -19.39 9.38
C LEU A 158 57.32 -18.87 8.62
N LEU A 159 57.32 -17.58 8.27
CA LEU A 159 56.29 -16.95 7.44
C LEU A 159 56.43 -17.28 5.93
N HIS A 160 57.60 -17.75 5.48
CA HIS A 160 57.85 -18.01 4.06
C HIS A 160 57.37 -19.43 3.68
N GLY A 161 56.17 -19.54 3.11
CA GLY A 161 55.62 -20.80 2.59
C GLY A 161 54.10 -20.93 2.60
N LYS A 162 53.37 -20.03 3.26
CA LYS A 162 51.90 -19.95 3.24
C LYS A 162 51.47 -18.59 2.67
N HIS A 163 50.36 -18.53 1.94
CA HIS A 163 49.78 -17.25 1.49
C HIS A 163 49.42 -16.42 2.74
N LEU A 164 50.09 -15.27 2.92
CA LEU A 164 50.01 -14.42 4.12
C LEU A 164 48.92 -13.33 4.03
N GLU A 165 47.88 -13.58 3.23
CA GLU A 165 46.74 -12.63 3.14
C GLU A 165 45.76 -12.80 4.31
N ASP A 166 45.92 -13.88 5.10
CA ASP A 166 45.01 -14.24 6.18
C ASP A 166 45.66 -14.13 7.57
N SER A 167 44.79 -13.95 8.57
CA SER A 167 45.12 -13.72 9.97
C SER A 167 45.97 -14.84 10.63
N ALA A 168 46.19 -15.98 9.97
CA ALA A 168 47.18 -16.99 10.34
C ALA A 168 48.61 -16.41 10.45
N ALA A 169 48.94 -15.39 9.64
CA ALA A 169 50.20 -14.65 9.72
C ALA A 169 50.44 -13.98 11.09
N VAL A 170 49.36 -13.50 11.72
CA VAL A 170 49.40 -12.88 13.06
C VAL A 170 49.68 -13.93 14.13
N LEU A 171 49.22 -15.17 13.92
CA LEU A 171 49.34 -16.26 14.88
C LEU A 171 50.74 -16.87 14.87
N ASP A 172 51.34 -17.01 13.69
CA ASP A 172 52.76 -17.32 13.58
C ASP A 172 53.60 -16.20 14.19
N ALA A 173 53.27 -14.93 13.94
CA ALA A 173 53.92 -13.79 14.57
C ALA A 173 53.75 -13.79 16.11
N LEU A 174 52.64 -14.29 16.66
CA LEU A 174 52.42 -14.48 18.10
C LEU A 174 53.24 -15.63 18.69
N GLY A 175 53.30 -16.78 18.01
CA GLY A 175 54.18 -17.89 18.37
C GLY A 175 55.65 -17.45 18.36
N LEU A 176 56.02 -16.63 17.38
CA LEU A 176 57.31 -16.00 17.28
C LEU A 176 57.54 -14.94 18.34
N ALA A 177 56.57 -14.10 18.69
CA ALA A 177 56.68 -13.13 19.78
C ALA A 177 56.82 -13.82 21.15
N ALA A 178 56.30 -15.04 21.31
CA ALA A 178 56.50 -15.86 22.50
C ALA A 178 57.90 -16.49 22.58
N GLU A 179 58.53 -16.81 21.44
CA GLU A 179 59.93 -17.27 21.36
C GLU A 179 60.96 -16.13 21.35
N ILE A 180 60.60 -15.00 20.74
CA ILE A 180 61.34 -13.75 20.85
C ILE A 180 61.27 -13.42 22.32
N ARG A 181 62.42 -13.52 22.98
CA ARG A 181 62.62 -12.98 24.33
C ARG A 181 62.21 -11.51 24.23
N LEU A 182 60.97 -11.16 24.57
CA LEU A 182 60.55 -9.81 24.89
C LEU A 182 61.30 -9.50 26.18
N PRO A 183 62.52 -8.93 26.13
CA PRO A 183 63.45 -8.98 27.25
C PRO A 183 62.98 -8.09 28.42
N GLN A 184 61.91 -7.34 28.22
CA GLN A 184 61.41 -6.31 29.13
C GLN A 184 60.05 -6.62 29.76
N ILE A 185 59.39 -7.72 29.37
CA ILE A 185 58.11 -8.11 29.97
C ILE A 185 58.38 -9.24 30.95
N LEU A 186 58.81 -8.87 32.14
CA LEU A 186 59.08 -9.80 33.23
C LEU A 186 57.78 -10.15 33.94
N LEU A 187 56.96 -11.00 33.32
CA LEU A 187 55.98 -11.76 34.08
C LEU A 187 56.75 -12.64 35.07
N ASP A 188 56.47 -12.48 36.36
CA ASP A 188 57.03 -13.34 37.38
C ASP A 188 56.66 -14.81 37.08
N GLY A 189 57.51 -15.73 37.52
CA GLY A 189 57.36 -17.14 37.18
C GLY A 189 56.04 -17.76 37.63
N ARG A 190 55.41 -17.21 38.68
CA ARG A 190 54.11 -17.66 39.19
C ARG A 190 52.99 -17.18 38.30
N THR A 191 52.89 -15.88 38.03
CA THR A 191 51.86 -15.32 37.12
C THR A 191 51.90 -15.99 35.75
N ARG A 192 53.10 -16.30 35.23
CA ARG A 192 53.26 -17.03 33.97
C ARG A 192 52.67 -18.46 34.01
N GLU A 193 52.92 -19.22 35.07
CA GLU A 193 52.37 -20.58 35.19
C GLU A 193 50.86 -20.54 35.43
N GLU A 194 50.36 -19.57 36.20
CA GLU A 194 48.93 -19.38 36.44
C GLU A 194 48.19 -19.02 35.14
N ILE A 195 48.72 -18.09 34.34
CA ILE A 195 48.21 -17.76 32.99
C ILE A 195 48.21 -19.00 32.10
N ARG A 196 49.31 -19.76 32.09
CA ARG A 196 49.43 -20.99 31.30
C ARG A 196 48.36 -22.02 31.71
N GLU A 197 48.13 -22.22 33.00
CA GLU A 197 47.17 -23.19 33.51
C GLU A 197 45.74 -22.83 33.11
N ILE A 198 45.34 -21.55 33.26
CA ILE A 198 44.01 -21.12 32.84
C ILE A 198 43.85 -21.15 31.31
N SER A 199 44.87 -20.76 30.53
CA SER A 199 44.81 -20.84 29.06
C SER A 199 44.64 -22.28 28.56
N GLN A 200 45.38 -23.25 29.12
CA GLN A 200 45.27 -24.68 28.76
C GLN A 200 43.92 -25.30 29.16
N ARG A 201 43.20 -24.65 30.06
CA ARG A 201 41.90 -25.10 30.50
C ARG A 201 40.80 -24.45 29.67
N ALA A 202 40.87 -23.14 29.47
CA ALA A 202 40.06 -22.41 28.52
C ALA A 202 40.10 -23.07 27.14
N SER A 203 41.28 -23.50 26.66
CA SER A 203 41.39 -24.17 25.35
C SER A 203 40.54 -25.44 25.22
N ARG A 204 40.48 -26.26 26.28
CA ARG A 204 39.69 -27.49 26.30
C ARG A 204 38.21 -27.21 26.39
N GLU A 205 37.82 -26.25 27.22
CA GLU A 205 36.41 -25.90 27.43
C GLU A 205 35.85 -25.08 26.24
N MET A 206 36.68 -24.30 25.55
CA MET A 206 36.33 -23.53 24.37
C MET A 206 36.02 -24.42 23.16
N LEU A 207 36.73 -25.54 23.00
CA LEU A 207 36.42 -26.53 21.95
C LEU A 207 34.98 -27.03 22.04
N ASP A 208 34.51 -27.34 23.25
CA ASP A 208 33.13 -27.79 23.47
C ASP A 208 32.12 -26.71 23.03
N CYS A 209 32.46 -25.43 23.20
CA CYS A 209 31.60 -24.32 22.80
C CYS A 209 31.52 -24.06 21.29
N PHE A 210 32.55 -24.44 20.53
CA PHE A 210 32.56 -24.25 19.08
C PHE A 210 32.04 -25.47 18.33
N LEU A 211 32.18 -26.66 18.91
CA LEU A 211 31.65 -27.90 18.33
C LEU A 211 30.15 -28.09 18.61
N PHE A 212 29.64 -27.45 19.66
CA PHE A 212 28.24 -27.51 20.04
C PHE A 212 27.74 -26.09 20.29
N PRO A 213 27.52 -25.27 19.23
CA PRO A 213 26.59 -24.16 19.39
C PRO A 213 25.29 -24.79 19.89
N GLU A 214 24.86 -24.40 21.08
CA GLU A 214 23.61 -24.87 21.67
C GLU A 214 22.53 -24.73 20.58
N GLN A 215 21.84 -25.82 20.27
CA GLN A 215 20.94 -25.96 19.11
C GLN A 215 19.95 -24.78 18.98
N GLN A 216 19.66 -24.13 20.10
CA GLN A 216 18.90 -22.88 20.22
C GLN A 216 19.44 -21.69 19.41
N VAL A 217 20.75 -21.54 19.21
CA VAL A 217 21.32 -20.40 18.44
C VAL A 217 21.11 -20.59 16.95
N LEU A 218 21.27 -21.83 16.45
CA LEU A 218 21.02 -22.16 15.05
C LEU A 218 19.51 -22.06 14.76
N ASP A 219 18.67 -22.57 15.67
CA ASP A 219 17.21 -22.47 15.56
C ASP A 219 16.73 -21.00 15.59
N GLN A 220 17.32 -20.12 16.43
CA GLN A 220 16.98 -18.69 16.44
C GLN A 220 17.46 -17.92 15.21
N MET A 221 18.51 -18.40 14.52
CA MET A 221 18.92 -17.81 13.23
C MET A 221 18.07 -18.34 12.06
N LEU A 222 17.50 -19.54 12.18
CA LEU A 222 16.74 -20.22 11.12
C LEU A 222 15.22 -20.05 11.22
N ASP A 223 14.70 -19.42 12.28
CA ASP A 223 13.26 -19.16 12.53
C ASP A 223 12.57 -18.26 11.47
N TYR A 224 13.23 -17.94 10.35
CA TYR A 224 12.71 -17.10 9.27
C TYR A 224 12.71 -17.71 7.86
N VAL A 225 12.98 -19.01 7.70
CA VAL A 225 12.92 -19.65 6.37
C VAL A 225 11.77 -20.66 6.30
N PRO A 226 10.58 -20.24 5.80
CA PRO A 226 9.48 -21.17 5.60
C PRO A 226 9.81 -22.13 4.45
N ALA A 227 9.63 -23.44 4.72
CA ALA A 227 9.70 -24.56 3.77
C ALA A 227 11.04 -24.69 3.02
N SER A 228 11.91 -25.57 3.54
CA SER A 228 13.15 -25.96 2.87
C SER A 228 12.87 -26.58 1.50
N PHE A 229 13.40 -25.93 0.45
CA PHE A 229 13.38 -26.45 -0.91
C PHE A 229 14.09 -27.82 -0.98
N PRO A 230 13.66 -28.74 -1.86
CA PRO A 230 14.36 -30.00 -2.07
C PRO A 230 15.83 -29.76 -2.45
N GLY A 231 16.76 -30.26 -1.63
CA GLY A 231 18.20 -30.08 -1.82
C GLY A 231 18.81 -28.87 -1.09
N CYS A 232 18.00 -28.03 -0.45
CA CYS A 232 18.49 -26.98 0.45
C CYS A 232 19.17 -27.58 1.68
N SER A 233 18.51 -28.54 2.34
CA SER A 233 19.09 -29.27 3.47
C SER A 233 20.41 -29.96 3.13
N ASP A 234 20.55 -30.49 1.92
CA ASP A 234 21.79 -31.12 1.47
C ASP A 234 22.92 -30.08 1.30
N CYS A 235 22.57 -28.85 0.87
CA CYS A 235 23.52 -27.75 0.74
C CYS A 235 23.97 -27.26 2.12
N GLU A 236 23.03 -27.02 3.02
CA GLU A 236 23.29 -26.63 4.41
C GLU A 236 24.12 -27.69 5.15
N ASP A 237 23.80 -28.99 4.97
CA ASP A 237 24.55 -30.10 5.54
C ASP A 237 26.00 -30.16 5.01
N GLU A 238 26.21 -29.85 3.72
CA GLU A 238 27.57 -29.75 3.17
C GLU A 238 28.34 -28.55 3.74
N CYS A 239 27.68 -27.41 3.93
CA CYS A 239 28.28 -26.23 4.58
C CYS A 239 28.65 -26.54 6.05
N GLY A 240 27.75 -27.13 6.83
CA GLY A 240 28.02 -27.52 8.22
C GLY A 240 29.16 -28.53 8.34
N LYS A 241 29.30 -29.47 7.39
CA LYS A 241 30.46 -30.37 7.33
C LYS A 241 31.77 -29.63 7.06
N LYS A 242 31.77 -28.63 6.17
CA LYS A 242 32.95 -27.79 5.92
C LYS A 242 33.31 -26.96 7.14
N GLN A 243 32.33 -26.34 7.79
CA GLN A 243 32.54 -25.54 9.00
C GLN A 243 33.15 -26.37 10.13
N THR A 244 32.58 -27.54 10.43
CA THR A 244 33.10 -28.42 11.49
C THR A 244 34.51 -28.91 11.19
N THR A 245 34.82 -29.21 9.93
CA THR A 245 36.18 -29.56 9.49
C THR A 245 37.14 -28.39 9.68
N CYS A 246 36.75 -27.18 9.26
CA CYS A 246 37.54 -25.97 9.44
C CYS A 246 37.81 -25.68 10.93
N ILE A 247 36.81 -25.77 11.79
CA ILE A 247 36.96 -25.54 13.24
C ILE A 247 37.94 -26.55 13.86
N ALA A 248 37.88 -27.83 13.44
CA ALA A 248 38.81 -28.85 13.91
C ALA A 248 40.26 -28.56 13.45
N GLU A 249 40.44 -28.11 12.21
CA GLU A 249 41.74 -27.67 11.69
C GLU A 249 42.26 -26.44 12.43
N ALA A 250 41.41 -25.43 12.61
CA ALA A 250 41.68 -24.22 13.39
C ALA A 250 42.12 -24.52 14.83
N ALA A 251 41.44 -25.46 15.51
CA ALA A 251 41.83 -25.91 16.84
C ALA A 251 43.21 -26.58 16.85
N SER A 252 43.47 -27.42 15.84
CA SER A 252 44.75 -28.11 15.71
C SER A 252 45.90 -27.11 15.48
N GLU A 253 45.69 -26.10 14.64
CA GLU A 253 46.69 -25.05 14.38
C GLU A 253 46.87 -24.13 15.58
N ALA A 254 45.78 -23.73 16.26
CA ALA A 254 45.84 -22.89 17.46
C ALA A 254 46.63 -23.55 18.61
N SER A 255 46.71 -24.88 18.64
CA SER A 255 47.51 -25.60 19.63
C SER A 255 49.01 -25.26 19.55
N ALA A 256 49.51 -24.85 18.39
CA ALA A 256 50.90 -24.41 18.21
C ALA A 256 51.20 -23.07 18.94
N CYS A 257 50.17 -22.27 19.23
CA CYS A 257 50.32 -20.96 19.88
C CYS A 257 50.53 -21.00 21.41
N GLY A 258 50.49 -22.19 22.01
CA GLY A 258 50.74 -22.35 23.45
C GLY A 258 49.76 -21.56 24.33
N PHE A 259 50.25 -20.59 25.10
CA PHE A 259 49.42 -19.84 26.04
C PHE A 259 48.48 -18.82 25.36
N PHE A 260 48.74 -18.47 24.09
CA PHE A 260 47.90 -17.64 23.25
C PHE A 260 46.84 -18.44 22.47
N TYR A 261 46.61 -19.71 22.82
CA TYR A 261 45.64 -20.58 22.14
C TYR A 261 44.30 -19.89 21.83
N GLY A 262 43.68 -19.23 22.81
CA GLY A 262 42.35 -18.62 22.60
C GLY A 262 42.36 -17.44 21.63
N VAL A 263 43.49 -16.72 21.51
CA VAL A 263 43.64 -15.66 20.49
C VAL A 263 43.76 -16.31 19.12
N CYS A 264 44.61 -17.32 18.99
CA CYS A 264 44.79 -18.05 17.73
C CYS A 264 43.50 -18.71 17.26
N PHE A 265 42.84 -19.41 18.17
CA PHE A 265 41.59 -20.08 17.89
C PHE A 265 40.46 -19.08 17.61
N GLY A 266 40.37 -17.97 18.33
CA GLY A 266 39.37 -16.94 18.05
C GLY A 266 39.50 -16.35 16.65
N VAL A 267 40.73 -16.14 16.20
CA VAL A 267 41.04 -15.63 14.86
C VAL A 267 40.77 -16.69 13.77
N LEU A 268 41.29 -17.92 13.91
CA LEU A 268 41.07 -18.99 12.94
C LEU A 268 39.59 -19.42 12.89
N GLY A 269 38.92 -19.47 14.05
CA GLY A 269 37.50 -19.74 14.14
C GLY A 269 36.64 -18.68 13.44
N ALA A 270 37.05 -17.40 13.47
CA ALA A 270 36.36 -16.34 12.75
C ALA A 270 36.48 -16.46 11.21
N MET A 271 37.54 -17.10 10.71
CA MET A 271 37.66 -17.47 9.29
C MET A 271 36.72 -18.61 8.94
N CYS A 272 36.62 -19.65 9.78
CA CYS A 272 35.68 -20.73 9.56
C CYS A 272 34.22 -20.25 9.54
N LEU A 273 33.90 -19.22 10.35
CA LEU A 273 32.62 -18.52 10.28
C LEU A 273 32.45 -17.74 8.96
N SER A 274 33.54 -17.30 8.30
CA SER A 274 33.49 -16.75 6.93
C SER A 274 32.98 -17.77 5.96
N ASP A 275 33.67 -18.89 5.91
CA ASP A 275 33.50 -19.87 4.86
C ASP A 275 32.13 -20.50 4.97
N ASP A 276 31.62 -20.63 6.20
CA ASP A 276 30.25 -21.05 6.48
C ASP A 276 29.23 -20.02 5.98
N ALA A 277 29.39 -18.74 6.33
CA ALA A 277 28.49 -17.68 5.86
C ALA A 277 28.50 -17.53 4.32
N ASP A 278 29.67 -17.64 3.70
CA ASP A 278 29.83 -17.60 2.23
C ASP A 278 29.22 -18.84 1.59
N CYS A 279 29.36 -20.02 2.21
CA CYS A 279 28.76 -21.27 1.76
C CYS A 279 27.22 -21.21 1.82
N LEU A 280 26.67 -20.73 2.94
CA LEU A 280 25.22 -20.52 3.11
C LEU A 280 24.70 -19.47 2.11
N ALA A 281 25.45 -18.38 1.90
CA ALA A 281 25.09 -17.38 0.91
C ALA A 281 25.05 -17.95 -0.53
N VAL A 282 25.89 -18.94 -0.85
CA VAL A 282 25.84 -19.66 -2.14
C VAL A 282 24.62 -20.59 -2.21
N CYS A 283 24.22 -21.19 -1.10
CA CYS A 283 22.99 -21.98 -1.04
C CYS A 283 21.74 -21.10 -1.25
N ASP A 284 21.72 -19.90 -0.67
CA ASP A 284 20.58 -18.97 -0.66
C ASP A 284 20.46 -18.07 -1.89
N ASN A 285 21.58 -17.72 -2.55
CA ASN A 285 21.52 -16.83 -3.70
C ASN A 285 21.24 -17.61 -4.99
N PRO A 286 20.27 -17.18 -5.84
CA PRO A 286 19.97 -17.85 -7.10
C PRO A 286 21.19 -17.89 -8.03
N PRO A 287 21.44 -19.01 -8.72
CA PRO A 287 20.62 -20.23 -8.83
C PRO A 287 20.90 -21.29 -7.74
N GLY A 288 21.19 -20.87 -6.51
CA GLY A 288 21.47 -21.72 -5.36
C GLY A 288 20.35 -22.71 -5.07
N LYS A 289 20.71 -23.84 -4.44
CA LYS A 289 19.78 -24.94 -4.18
C LYS A 289 18.60 -24.55 -3.27
N CYS A 290 18.76 -23.53 -2.44
CA CYS A 290 17.71 -23.00 -1.57
C CYS A 290 16.88 -21.89 -2.24
N CYS A 291 17.28 -21.38 -3.41
CA CYS A 291 16.53 -20.36 -4.14
C CYS A 291 16.75 -20.48 -5.65
N PRO A 292 16.07 -21.43 -6.33
CA PRO A 292 16.25 -21.64 -7.76
C PRO A 292 15.95 -20.40 -8.60
N VAL A 293 14.89 -19.68 -8.23
CA VAL A 293 14.43 -18.45 -8.88
C VAL A 293 14.10 -17.43 -7.79
N ARG A 294 14.65 -16.22 -7.87
CA ARG A 294 14.38 -15.13 -6.93
C ARG A 294 13.50 -14.07 -7.60
N CYS A 295 12.28 -13.90 -7.12
CA CYS A 295 11.42 -12.78 -7.48
C CYS A 295 11.72 -11.62 -6.55
N GLN A 296 11.89 -10.42 -7.08
CA GLN A 296 12.20 -9.26 -6.24
C GLN A 296 11.44 -8.03 -6.71
N ARG A 297 10.78 -7.37 -5.75
CA ARG A 297 10.17 -6.06 -5.96
C ARG A 297 10.16 -5.27 -4.66
N GLY A 298 10.60 -4.01 -4.71
CA GLY A 298 10.54 -3.12 -3.55
C GLY A 298 11.35 -3.56 -2.31
N GLY A 299 12.29 -4.50 -2.45
CA GLY A 299 13.14 -4.99 -1.36
C GLY A 299 12.66 -6.28 -0.70
N THR A 300 11.42 -6.73 -0.97
CA THR A 300 11.00 -8.10 -0.64
C THR A 300 11.46 -9.03 -1.76
N ALA A 301 12.11 -10.13 -1.37
CA ALA A 301 12.51 -11.18 -2.28
C ALA A 301 11.86 -12.49 -1.84
N GLU A 302 11.17 -13.16 -2.76
CA GLU A 302 10.59 -14.48 -2.57
C GLU A 302 11.32 -15.47 -3.49
N CYS A 303 11.61 -16.65 -2.97
CA CYS A 303 12.22 -17.74 -3.74
C CYS A 303 11.13 -18.66 -4.27
N CYS A 304 11.20 -19.02 -5.55
CA CYS A 304 10.26 -19.94 -6.18
C CYS A 304 10.87 -21.30 -6.44
N ASP A 305 10.03 -22.32 -6.30
CA ASP A 305 10.31 -23.65 -6.82
C ASP A 305 10.55 -23.59 -8.34
N GLY A 306 11.43 -24.46 -8.85
CA GLY A 306 11.92 -24.47 -10.25
C GLY A 306 10.89 -24.67 -11.37
N GLY A 307 9.59 -24.68 -11.06
CA GLY A 307 8.48 -24.72 -12.03
C GLY A 307 7.58 -23.49 -11.99
N ARG A 308 7.80 -22.54 -11.07
CA ARG A 308 6.95 -21.36 -10.88
C ARG A 308 7.57 -20.13 -11.55
N LEU A 309 6.70 -19.30 -12.12
CA LEU A 309 7.09 -18.05 -12.79
C LEU A 309 7.06 -16.88 -11.80
N CYS A 310 8.05 -16.00 -11.86
CA CYS A 310 7.99 -14.74 -11.13
C CYS A 310 6.98 -13.77 -11.72
N CYS A 311 6.16 -13.17 -10.85
CA CYS A 311 5.34 -12.02 -11.19
C CYS A 311 5.61 -10.90 -10.18
N GLY A 312 6.47 -9.97 -10.60
CA GLY A 312 6.98 -8.92 -9.72
C GLY A 312 7.70 -9.50 -8.50
N GLY A 313 7.16 -9.26 -7.31
CA GLY A 313 7.71 -9.72 -6.04
C GLY A 313 7.35 -11.15 -5.64
N ARG A 314 6.43 -11.82 -6.35
CA ARG A 314 5.87 -13.10 -5.91
C ARG A 314 5.98 -14.24 -6.91
N CYS A 315 5.88 -15.47 -6.41
CA CYS A 315 5.81 -16.68 -7.22
C CYS A 315 4.39 -17.00 -7.68
N CYS A 316 4.18 -17.17 -8.99
CA CYS A 316 2.91 -17.68 -9.48
C CYS A 316 2.74 -19.17 -9.18
N PRO A 317 1.56 -19.60 -8.69
CA PRO A 317 1.24 -21.02 -8.55
C PRO A 317 1.39 -21.78 -9.88
N GLU A 318 1.60 -23.09 -9.80
CA GLU A 318 1.65 -23.93 -11.00
C GLU A 318 0.36 -23.79 -11.84
N GLY A 319 0.52 -23.73 -13.16
CA GLY A 319 -0.61 -23.51 -14.08
C GLY A 319 -1.11 -22.07 -14.17
N GLN A 320 -0.43 -21.11 -13.53
CA GLN A 320 -0.69 -19.68 -13.68
C GLN A 320 0.42 -18.96 -14.45
N VAL A 321 0.08 -17.84 -15.07
CA VAL A 321 0.99 -16.91 -15.76
C VAL A 321 0.95 -15.54 -15.09
N CYS A 322 2.05 -14.80 -15.19
CA CYS A 322 2.10 -13.43 -14.70
C CYS A 322 1.28 -12.55 -15.65
N ALA A 323 0.20 -11.96 -15.13
CA ALA A 323 -0.64 -11.06 -15.91
C ALA A 323 -0.27 -9.59 -15.70
N ASP A 324 0.18 -9.24 -14.50
CA ASP A 324 0.68 -7.90 -14.22
C ASP A 324 1.80 -7.92 -13.15
N PRO A 325 3.08 -7.74 -13.57
CA PRO A 325 4.20 -7.62 -12.65
C PRO A 325 4.10 -6.40 -11.73
N GLY A 326 3.30 -5.38 -12.11
CA GLY A 326 3.05 -4.16 -11.38
C GLY A 326 2.08 -4.31 -10.20
N SER A 327 1.35 -5.41 -10.10
CA SER A 327 0.49 -5.76 -8.96
C SER A 327 0.83 -7.13 -8.38
N ASP A 328 1.94 -7.72 -8.84
CA ASP A 328 2.35 -9.09 -8.57
C ASP A 328 1.23 -10.09 -8.93
N LEU A 329 0.38 -9.80 -9.92
CA LEU A 329 -0.84 -10.56 -10.19
C LEU A 329 -0.61 -11.77 -11.10
N CYS A 330 -0.89 -12.95 -10.57
CA CYS A 330 -0.89 -14.21 -11.30
C CYS A 330 -2.32 -14.64 -11.68
N CYS A 331 -2.47 -15.11 -12.92
CA CYS A 331 -3.74 -15.53 -13.48
C CYS A 331 -3.65 -16.94 -14.04
N ALA A 332 -4.75 -17.69 -14.00
CA ALA A 332 -4.83 -18.97 -14.69
C ALA A 332 -4.53 -18.80 -16.19
N VAL A 333 -3.89 -19.80 -16.79
CA VAL A 333 -3.66 -19.81 -18.24
C VAL A 333 -5.01 -19.72 -18.96
N GLY A 334 -5.12 -18.77 -19.89
CA GLY A 334 -6.35 -18.53 -20.65
C GLY A 334 -7.30 -17.52 -20.03
N SER A 335 -7.03 -16.99 -18.82
CA SER A 335 -7.75 -15.83 -18.30
C SER A 335 -7.65 -14.62 -19.23
N GLY A 336 -8.62 -13.70 -19.12
CA GLY A 336 -8.60 -12.40 -19.76
C GLY A 336 -7.53 -11.45 -19.18
N PRO A 337 -7.56 -10.16 -19.55
CA PRO A 337 -6.58 -9.18 -19.08
C PRO A 337 -6.65 -8.98 -17.57
N ALA A 338 -5.52 -8.55 -16.98
CA ALA A 338 -5.46 -8.06 -15.61
C ALA A 338 -6.33 -6.81 -15.45
N CYS A 339 -7.04 -6.72 -14.33
CA CYS A 339 -7.93 -5.62 -13.99
C CYS A 339 -7.82 -5.30 -12.50
N GLY A 340 -6.91 -4.38 -12.18
CA GLY A 340 -6.51 -4.15 -10.79
C GLY A 340 -5.82 -5.39 -10.22
N ASP A 341 -6.29 -5.84 -9.06
CA ASP A 341 -5.70 -6.97 -8.31
C ASP A 341 -6.26 -8.34 -8.72
N PHE A 342 -6.99 -8.43 -9.84
CA PHE A 342 -7.56 -9.70 -10.30
C PHE A 342 -7.66 -9.82 -11.82
N CYS A 343 -7.91 -11.06 -12.25
CA CYS A 343 -7.89 -11.47 -13.65
C CYS A 343 -9.31 -11.55 -14.18
N CYS A 344 -9.57 -10.89 -15.30
CA CYS A 344 -10.86 -11.01 -15.93
C CYS A 344 -11.10 -12.43 -16.48
N PRO A 345 -12.35 -12.93 -16.52
CA PRO A 345 -12.67 -14.16 -17.22
C PRO A 345 -12.28 -14.12 -18.71
N SER A 346 -11.99 -15.27 -19.32
CA SER A 346 -11.69 -15.36 -20.75
C SER A 346 -12.79 -14.71 -21.59
N GLY A 347 -12.41 -13.89 -22.58
CA GLY A 347 -13.38 -13.20 -23.47
C GLY A 347 -14.00 -11.92 -22.89
N THR A 348 -13.54 -11.46 -21.73
CA THR A 348 -13.91 -10.16 -21.15
C THR A 348 -12.74 -9.16 -21.22
N LYS A 349 -13.03 -7.86 -21.12
CA LYS A 349 -12.06 -6.74 -21.05
C LYS A 349 -12.09 -6.11 -19.65
N CYS A 350 -10.98 -5.56 -19.21
CA CYS A 350 -10.96 -4.71 -18.02
C CYS A 350 -11.64 -3.38 -18.34
N ALA A 351 -12.67 -3.03 -17.57
CA ALA A 351 -13.42 -1.80 -17.75
C ALA A 351 -13.09 -0.75 -16.67
N SER A 352 -12.61 -1.18 -15.50
CA SER A 352 -12.09 -0.27 -14.47
C SER A 352 -10.94 -0.93 -13.69
N HIS A 353 -9.71 -0.42 -13.83
CA HIS A 353 -8.55 -0.96 -13.11
C HIS A 353 -8.62 -0.74 -11.60
N SER A 354 -9.20 0.37 -11.13
CA SER A 354 -9.24 0.69 -9.69
C SER A 354 -10.27 -0.13 -8.91
N GLN A 355 -11.34 -0.58 -9.57
CA GLN A 355 -12.39 -1.42 -8.98
C GLN A 355 -12.33 -2.87 -9.47
N GLY A 356 -11.45 -3.14 -10.43
CA GLY A 356 -11.25 -4.42 -11.13
C GLY A 356 -12.47 -4.90 -11.94
N VAL A 357 -13.33 -4.03 -12.41
CA VAL A 357 -14.56 -4.47 -13.10
C VAL A 357 -14.24 -5.04 -14.48
N CYS A 358 -14.72 -6.26 -14.75
CA CYS A 358 -14.57 -6.96 -16.02
C CYS A 358 -15.87 -6.94 -16.81
N CYS A 359 -15.83 -6.44 -18.04
CA CYS A 359 -16.99 -6.36 -18.93
C CYS A 359 -16.81 -7.29 -20.13
N PRO A 360 -17.89 -7.82 -20.75
CA PRO A 360 -17.79 -8.56 -22.01
C PRO A 360 -16.99 -7.77 -23.06
N ALA A 361 -16.20 -8.44 -23.91
CA ALA A 361 -15.34 -7.75 -24.89
C ALA A 361 -16.11 -6.78 -25.82
N GLY A 362 -17.37 -7.07 -26.11
CA GLY A 362 -18.26 -6.22 -26.91
C GLY A 362 -19.03 -5.16 -26.13
N ALA A 363 -18.99 -5.15 -24.79
CA ALA A 363 -19.70 -4.16 -23.98
C ALA A 363 -19.13 -2.74 -24.18
N GLY A 364 -19.93 -1.75 -23.86
CA GLY A 364 -19.58 -0.33 -23.85
C GLY A 364 -18.64 0.05 -22.71
N ASP A 365 -18.77 1.28 -22.23
CA ASP A 365 -17.97 1.80 -21.11
C ASP A 365 -18.49 1.29 -19.76
N TYR A 366 -17.64 1.39 -18.74
CA TYR A 366 -18.02 1.11 -17.35
C TYR A 366 -18.90 2.22 -16.79
N CYS A 367 -20.04 1.88 -16.19
CA CYS A 367 -20.98 2.83 -15.61
C CYS A 367 -21.52 2.28 -14.28
N PRO A 368 -20.99 2.71 -13.13
CA PRO A 368 -21.57 2.33 -11.84
C PRO A 368 -22.95 2.98 -11.66
N ASP A 369 -23.80 2.36 -10.84
CA ASP A 369 -25.06 2.97 -10.38
C ASP A 369 -24.86 3.83 -9.12
N GLU A 370 -25.95 4.40 -8.59
CA GLU A 370 -25.92 5.24 -7.37
C GLU A 370 -25.40 4.53 -6.11
N TRP A 371 -25.42 3.19 -6.10
CA TRP A 371 -24.89 2.37 -5.01
C TRP A 371 -23.45 1.90 -5.27
N GLY A 372 -22.86 2.29 -6.41
CA GLY A 372 -21.55 1.85 -6.85
C GLY A 372 -21.52 0.42 -7.35
N THR A 373 -22.68 -0.16 -7.70
CA THR A 373 -22.75 -1.50 -8.29
C THR A 373 -22.09 -1.44 -9.66
N PRO A 374 -21.11 -2.32 -9.93
CA PRO A 374 -20.39 -2.28 -11.18
C PRO A 374 -21.26 -2.76 -12.34
N GLN A 375 -21.61 -1.85 -13.25
CA GLN A 375 -22.37 -2.16 -14.46
C GLN A 375 -21.59 -1.77 -15.73
N CYS A 376 -21.78 -2.58 -16.78
CA CYS A 376 -21.19 -2.37 -18.09
C CYS A 376 -22.27 -1.89 -19.03
N CYS A 377 -22.02 -0.81 -19.76
CA CYS A 377 -22.95 -0.37 -20.78
C CYS A 377 -23.12 -1.42 -21.89
N PRO A 378 -24.30 -1.51 -22.51
CA PRO A 378 -24.52 -2.28 -23.72
C PRO A 378 -23.49 -1.98 -24.83
N PRO A 379 -23.28 -2.92 -25.78
CA PRO A 379 -22.41 -2.68 -26.92
C PRO A 379 -22.75 -1.41 -27.70
N GLY A 380 -21.76 -0.54 -27.91
CA GLY A 380 -21.93 0.72 -28.65
C GLY A 380 -22.35 1.93 -27.80
N GLU A 381 -22.61 1.73 -26.51
CA GLU A 381 -22.98 2.79 -25.57
C GLU A 381 -21.79 3.25 -24.71
N VAL A 382 -21.86 4.48 -24.20
CA VAL A 382 -20.89 5.14 -23.32
C VAL A 382 -21.57 5.56 -22.01
N CYS A 383 -20.83 5.58 -20.91
CA CYS A 383 -21.35 6.04 -19.62
C CYS A 383 -21.35 7.56 -19.59
N VAL A 384 -22.51 8.16 -19.32
CA VAL A 384 -22.67 9.62 -19.36
C VAL A 384 -22.90 10.19 -17.97
N ASP A 385 -23.58 9.45 -17.10
CA ASP A 385 -23.71 9.80 -15.69
C ASP A 385 -23.43 8.58 -14.80
N PRO A 386 -22.22 8.51 -14.19
CA PRO A 386 -21.86 7.47 -13.25
C PRO A 386 -22.68 7.47 -11.94
N SER A 387 -23.44 8.53 -11.67
CA SER A 387 -24.25 8.61 -10.44
C SER A 387 -25.57 7.86 -10.60
N SER A 388 -26.08 7.75 -11.82
CA SER A 388 -27.33 7.06 -12.15
C SER A 388 -27.11 5.76 -12.93
N GLY A 389 -25.88 5.46 -13.36
CA GLY A 389 -25.61 4.32 -14.24
C GLY A 389 -26.11 4.51 -15.66
N LEU A 390 -26.30 5.76 -16.10
CA LEU A 390 -26.89 6.07 -17.40
C LEU A 390 -25.90 5.81 -18.55
N CYS A 391 -26.25 4.82 -19.38
CA CYS A 391 -25.58 4.49 -20.61
C CYS A 391 -26.31 5.08 -21.82
N CYS A 392 -25.56 5.72 -22.71
CA CYS A 392 -26.10 6.38 -23.88
C CYS A 392 -25.38 5.93 -25.17
N PRO A 393 -26.05 5.92 -26.33
CA PRO A 393 -25.37 5.76 -27.61
C PRO A 393 -24.21 6.75 -27.79
N ARG A 394 -23.14 6.36 -28.49
CA ARG A 394 -21.99 7.26 -28.74
C ARG A 394 -22.35 8.58 -29.42
N ASP A 395 -23.43 8.59 -30.19
CA ASP A 395 -23.98 9.74 -30.89
C ASP A 395 -25.16 10.40 -30.15
N HIS A 396 -25.27 10.23 -28.83
CA HIS A 396 -26.25 10.94 -28.01
C HIS A 396 -25.97 12.46 -27.92
N GLY A 397 -27.03 13.23 -27.68
CA GLY A 397 -26.96 14.63 -27.24
C GLY A 397 -26.67 14.73 -25.73
N PRO A 398 -26.99 15.82 -25.04
CA PRO A 398 -26.77 15.91 -23.60
C PRO A 398 -27.62 14.91 -22.81
N ALA A 399 -27.13 14.44 -21.66
CA ALA A 399 -27.93 13.69 -20.69
C ALA A 399 -28.97 14.60 -20.03
N CYS A 400 -30.16 14.04 -19.79
CA CYS A 400 -31.31 14.78 -19.28
C CYS A 400 -32.06 13.96 -18.22
N GLY A 401 -31.57 14.02 -16.98
CA GLY A 401 -32.03 13.14 -15.92
C GLY A 401 -31.63 11.69 -16.21
N GLU A 402 -32.61 10.80 -16.26
CA GLU A 402 -32.40 9.35 -16.49
C GLU A 402 -32.38 8.94 -17.97
N PHE A 403 -32.36 9.90 -18.90
CA PHE A 403 -32.41 9.62 -20.34
C PHE A 403 -31.37 10.41 -21.13
N CYS A 404 -31.00 9.87 -22.28
CA CYS A 404 -30.08 10.48 -23.22
C CYS A 404 -30.86 11.18 -24.32
N CYS A 405 -30.59 12.47 -24.55
CA CYS A 405 -31.21 13.16 -25.68
C CYS A 405 -30.63 12.68 -27.02
N GLY A 406 -31.37 12.89 -28.11
CA GLY A 406 -30.85 12.67 -29.46
C GLY A 406 -29.68 13.61 -29.79
N PRO A 407 -28.84 13.29 -30.80
CA PRO A 407 -27.61 14.02 -31.14
C PRO A 407 -27.78 15.54 -31.35
N ASN A 408 -28.97 15.95 -31.79
CA ASN A 408 -29.28 17.34 -32.09
C ASN A 408 -30.25 17.97 -31.09
N GLU A 409 -30.61 17.28 -30.02
CA GLU A 409 -31.51 17.78 -28.99
C GLU A 409 -30.73 18.45 -27.86
N VAL A 410 -31.39 19.28 -27.07
CA VAL A 410 -30.84 19.86 -25.85
C VAL A 410 -31.69 19.44 -24.66
N CYS A 411 -31.06 19.32 -23.49
CA CYS A 411 -31.77 19.06 -22.25
C CYS A 411 -32.21 20.37 -21.61
N MET A 412 -33.52 20.57 -21.45
CA MET A 412 -34.08 21.68 -20.69
C MET A 412 -35.04 21.14 -19.64
N HIS A 413 -34.76 21.42 -18.36
CA HIS A 413 -35.63 21.05 -17.24
C HIS A 413 -36.02 19.55 -17.20
N GLY A 414 -35.12 18.65 -17.59
CA GLY A 414 -35.37 17.20 -17.59
C GLY A 414 -36.11 16.69 -18.83
N GLN A 415 -36.28 17.51 -19.87
CA GLN A 415 -36.83 17.09 -21.16
C GLN A 415 -35.85 17.34 -22.32
N CYS A 416 -35.78 16.37 -23.24
CA CYS A 416 -34.99 16.46 -24.46
C CYS A 416 -35.79 17.16 -25.55
N CYS A 417 -35.23 18.23 -26.10
CA CYS A 417 -35.97 19.16 -26.95
C CYS A 417 -35.17 19.50 -28.19
N SER A 418 -35.84 19.46 -29.34
CA SER A 418 -35.22 19.91 -30.57
C SER A 418 -34.91 21.41 -30.47
N PRO A 419 -33.82 21.91 -31.06
CA PRO A 419 -33.51 23.34 -31.11
C PRO A 419 -34.67 24.17 -31.68
N ASN A 420 -35.47 23.58 -32.57
CA ASN A 420 -36.67 24.21 -33.15
C ASN A 420 -37.86 24.29 -32.18
N GLN A 421 -37.79 23.60 -31.04
CA GLN A 421 -38.79 23.58 -29.97
C GLN A 421 -38.37 24.42 -28.77
N LEU A 422 -37.18 25.03 -28.76
CA LEU A 422 -36.77 25.88 -27.66
C LEU A 422 -37.49 27.22 -27.72
N CYS A 423 -38.13 27.59 -26.61
CA CYS A 423 -38.78 28.87 -26.46
C CYS A 423 -38.17 29.69 -25.33
N GLY A 424 -37.57 30.83 -25.68
CA GLY A 424 -36.86 31.70 -24.74
C GLY A 424 -35.35 31.69 -24.96
N GLU A 425 -34.63 32.45 -24.13
CA GLU A 425 -33.17 32.52 -24.14
C GLU A 425 -32.61 32.23 -22.75
N GLY A 426 -31.43 31.62 -22.70
CA GLY A 426 -30.72 31.28 -21.46
C GLY A 426 -31.46 30.24 -20.60
N ASP A 427 -31.31 30.37 -19.28
CA ASP A 427 -31.82 29.41 -18.30
C ASP A 427 -33.36 29.34 -18.24
N ASN A 428 -34.05 30.34 -18.81
CA ASN A 428 -35.52 30.38 -18.85
C ASN A 428 -36.11 29.73 -20.11
N ALA A 429 -35.28 29.17 -21.00
CA ALA A 429 -35.80 28.50 -22.17
C ALA A 429 -36.60 27.24 -21.77
N VAL A 430 -37.76 27.07 -22.37
CA VAL A 430 -38.66 25.93 -22.13
C VAL A 430 -38.91 25.18 -23.43
N CYS A 431 -39.12 23.88 -23.31
CA CYS A 431 -39.50 23.04 -24.43
C CYS A 431 -40.93 23.34 -24.86
N CYS A 432 -41.08 23.72 -26.11
CA CYS A 432 -42.33 24.19 -26.68
C CYS A 432 -42.70 23.40 -27.91
N THR A 433 -43.79 22.64 -27.80
CA THR A 433 -44.39 21.92 -28.94
C THR A 433 -45.36 22.80 -29.74
N GLY A 434 -45.73 23.97 -29.21
CA GLY A 434 -46.63 24.93 -29.84
C GLY A 434 -45.93 26.19 -30.33
N VAL A 435 -46.55 27.36 -30.18
CA VAL A 435 -45.98 28.61 -30.70
C VAL A 435 -45.22 29.35 -29.61
N CYS A 436 -43.96 29.69 -29.91
CA CYS A 436 -43.11 30.49 -29.05
C CYS A 436 -43.13 31.97 -29.45
N ARG A 437 -43.32 32.89 -28.49
CA ARG A 437 -43.09 34.33 -28.69
C ARG A 437 -42.61 34.98 -27.41
N ASN A 438 -41.56 35.79 -27.51
CA ASN A 438 -40.96 36.51 -26.38
C ASN A 438 -40.64 35.61 -25.17
N GLY A 439 -40.23 34.35 -25.42
CA GLY A 439 -39.93 33.39 -24.37
C GLY A 439 -41.13 32.75 -23.67
N GLN A 440 -42.36 32.99 -24.14
CA GLN A 440 -43.55 32.28 -23.67
C GLN A 440 -43.99 31.23 -24.69
N CYS A 441 -44.10 29.99 -24.23
CA CYS A 441 -44.64 28.89 -25.01
C CYS A 441 -46.16 28.78 -24.81
N CYS A 442 -46.90 28.76 -25.92
CA CYS A 442 -48.29 28.32 -25.92
C CYS A 442 -48.37 26.92 -26.50
N GLU A 443 -48.48 25.91 -25.63
CA GLU A 443 -48.56 24.50 -26.02
C GLU A 443 -49.78 24.25 -26.91
N TRP A 444 -49.60 23.46 -27.97
CA TRP A 444 -50.73 23.05 -28.80
C TRP A 444 -51.74 22.23 -27.98
N PRO A 445 -53.06 22.46 -28.09
CA PRO A 445 -53.77 23.22 -29.12
C PRO A 445 -54.05 24.70 -28.78
N ALA A 446 -53.39 25.27 -27.77
CA ALA A 446 -53.47 26.71 -27.50
C ALA A 446 -52.84 27.51 -28.65
N HIS A 447 -53.24 28.78 -28.77
CA HIS A 447 -52.70 29.71 -29.77
C HIS A 447 -52.40 31.06 -29.15
N MET A 448 -51.55 31.85 -29.79
CA MET A 448 -51.16 33.16 -29.28
C MET A 448 -52.15 34.25 -29.67
N CYS A 449 -52.51 35.06 -28.68
CA CYS A 449 -53.18 36.34 -28.86
C CYS A 449 -52.32 37.48 -28.29
N GLY A 450 -51.56 38.15 -29.15
CA GLY A 450 -50.59 39.15 -28.71
C GLY A 450 -49.48 38.52 -27.86
N HIS A 451 -49.54 38.78 -26.55
CA HIS A 451 -48.63 38.24 -25.52
C HIS A 451 -49.33 37.26 -24.55
N VAL A 452 -50.54 36.79 -24.88
CA VAL A 452 -51.31 35.86 -24.03
C VAL A 452 -51.55 34.54 -24.77
N CYS A 453 -51.36 33.41 -24.09
CA CYS A 453 -51.76 32.10 -24.60
C CYS A 453 -53.26 31.88 -24.42
N CYS A 454 -53.98 31.74 -25.52
CA CYS A 454 -55.40 31.43 -25.51
C CYS A 454 -55.63 29.92 -25.61
N PRO A 455 -56.53 29.36 -24.78
CA PRO A 455 -57.02 28.00 -24.96
C PRO A 455 -57.48 27.75 -26.41
N PRO A 456 -57.51 26.47 -26.84
CA PRO A 456 -58.07 26.13 -28.14
C PRO A 456 -59.48 26.73 -28.32
N PHE A 457 -59.76 27.27 -29.52
CA PHE A 457 -61.04 27.87 -29.93
C PHE A 457 -61.44 29.21 -29.29
N ASN A 458 -60.71 29.71 -28.29
CA ASN A 458 -60.98 31.05 -27.77
C ASN A 458 -60.62 32.13 -28.81
N LEU A 459 -61.46 33.16 -28.96
CA LEU A 459 -61.17 34.25 -29.90
C LEU A 459 -60.10 35.19 -29.32
N CYS A 460 -59.08 35.49 -30.10
CA CYS A 460 -58.11 36.53 -29.77
C CYS A 460 -58.73 37.92 -29.96
N CYS A 461 -58.75 38.73 -28.89
CA CYS A 461 -59.22 40.10 -28.94
C CYS A 461 -58.12 41.11 -28.66
N GLN A 462 -57.95 42.07 -29.58
CA GLN A 462 -57.00 43.16 -29.45
C GLN A 462 -57.77 44.47 -29.31
N THR A 463 -57.61 45.15 -28.17
CA THR A 463 -58.24 46.45 -27.92
C THR A 463 -57.19 47.54 -27.82
N TRP A 464 -57.57 48.75 -28.26
CA TRP A 464 -56.73 49.93 -28.16
C TRP A 464 -57.06 50.66 -26.87
N GLU A 465 -56.20 50.54 -25.85
CA GLU A 465 -56.37 51.33 -24.61
C GLU A 465 -55.52 52.61 -24.71
N THR A 466 -56.18 53.76 -24.73
CA THR A 466 -55.55 55.05 -24.48
C THR A 466 -55.43 55.24 -22.97
N PHE A 467 -54.22 55.09 -22.43
CA PHE A 467 -53.97 55.34 -21.00
C PHE A 467 -54.22 56.82 -20.69
N ALA A 468 -55.02 57.09 -19.66
CA ALA A 468 -55.40 58.45 -19.24
C ALA A 468 -54.21 59.31 -18.76
N THR A 469 -53.02 58.74 -18.62
CA THR A 469 -51.80 59.40 -18.12
C THR A 469 -50.86 59.93 -19.22
N GLY A 470 -51.29 59.97 -20.48
CA GLY A 470 -50.72 60.87 -21.49
C GLY A 470 -49.39 60.46 -22.15
N PHE A 471 -48.80 59.31 -21.83
CA PHE A 471 -47.62 58.80 -22.54
C PHE A 471 -47.74 57.30 -22.82
N GLY A 472 -48.24 56.97 -24.01
CA GLY A 472 -48.28 55.61 -24.58
C GLY A 472 -49.68 55.15 -25.01
N SER A 473 -49.84 54.78 -26.27
CA SER A 473 -50.95 53.93 -26.72
C SER A 473 -50.48 52.48 -26.67
N GLY A 474 -51.22 51.60 -25.98
CA GLY A 474 -50.90 50.18 -25.90
C GLY A 474 -52.03 49.32 -26.49
N ILE A 475 -51.66 48.24 -27.16
CA ILE A 475 -52.62 47.20 -27.55
C ILE A 475 -52.74 46.24 -26.38
N ARG A 476 -53.93 46.13 -25.79
CA ARG A 476 -54.24 45.08 -24.81
C ARG A 476 -54.76 43.88 -25.57
N THR A 477 -54.17 42.71 -25.31
CA THR A 477 -54.58 41.44 -25.94
C THR A 477 -55.14 40.51 -24.88
N GLN A 478 -56.34 40.00 -25.12
CA GLN A 478 -57.02 39.07 -24.20
C GLN A 478 -57.75 37.98 -24.97
N CYS A 479 -57.93 36.83 -24.31
CA CYS A 479 -58.64 35.69 -24.84
C CYS A 479 -60.11 35.76 -24.45
N CYS A 480 -61.01 35.77 -25.41
CA CYS A 480 -62.44 35.72 -25.16
C CYS A 480 -62.90 34.30 -24.86
N GLY A 481 -63.81 34.13 -23.91
CA GLY A 481 -64.37 32.82 -23.59
C GLY A 481 -65.19 32.26 -24.75
N ALA A 482 -65.48 30.96 -24.70
CA ALA A 482 -66.40 30.34 -25.65
C ALA A 482 -67.77 31.02 -25.57
N GLY A 483 -68.20 31.67 -26.66
CA GLY A 483 -69.47 32.41 -26.75
C GLY A 483 -69.33 33.94 -26.74
N ASP A 484 -68.16 34.46 -26.39
CA ASP A 484 -67.85 35.89 -26.47
C ASP A 484 -67.33 36.27 -27.87
N LEU A 485 -67.66 37.48 -28.32
CA LEU A 485 -67.09 38.09 -29.54
C LEU A 485 -66.16 39.25 -29.16
N CYS A 486 -65.10 39.43 -29.94
CA CYS A 486 -64.24 40.59 -29.79
C CYS A 486 -64.90 41.85 -30.35
N THR A 487 -65.15 42.83 -29.49
CA THR A 487 -65.54 44.19 -29.88
C THR A 487 -64.34 45.12 -29.69
N GLY A 488 -64.36 46.31 -30.28
CA GLY A 488 -63.27 47.29 -30.13
C GLY A 488 -62.97 47.69 -28.67
N ALA A 489 -63.90 47.40 -27.75
CA ALA A 489 -63.77 47.63 -26.32
C ALA A 489 -63.39 46.39 -25.49
N GLY A 490 -63.34 45.18 -26.08
CA GLY A 490 -62.97 43.94 -25.41
C GLY A 490 -63.86 42.75 -25.76
N CYS A 491 -63.69 41.67 -25.00
CA CYS A 491 -64.52 40.49 -25.11
C CYS A 491 -65.93 40.80 -24.62
N CYS A 492 -66.90 40.51 -25.48
CA CYS A 492 -68.30 40.83 -25.28
C CYS A 492 -69.15 39.57 -25.39
N PRO A 493 -69.97 39.26 -24.38
CA PRO A 493 -71.03 38.27 -24.53
C PRO A 493 -71.89 38.62 -25.75
N GLN A 494 -72.23 37.62 -26.56
CA GLN A 494 -72.97 37.80 -27.82
C GLN A 494 -74.27 38.62 -27.67
N ASP A 495 -74.94 38.50 -26.53
CA ASP A 495 -76.19 39.17 -26.18
C ASP A 495 -76.04 40.65 -25.77
N ARG A 496 -74.80 41.12 -25.58
CA ARG A 496 -74.50 42.49 -25.11
C ARG A 496 -73.81 43.37 -26.15
N ILE A 497 -73.63 42.89 -27.37
CA ILE A 497 -72.94 43.63 -28.42
C ILE A 497 -73.83 44.75 -28.96
N CYS A 498 -73.29 45.97 -28.95
CA CYS A 498 -73.93 47.14 -29.55
C CYS A 498 -72.96 47.91 -30.43
N GLY A 499 -72.92 47.55 -31.71
CA GLY A 499 -71.93 48.07 -32.64
C GLY A 499 -70.52 47.67 -32.22
N GLN A 500 -69.65 48.63 -31.93
CA GLN A 500 -68.27 48.39 -31.49
C GLN A 500 -68.07 48.36 -29.97
N ARG A 501 -69.15 48.43 -29.17
CA ARG A 501 -69.09 48.48 -27.71
C ARG A 501 -69.92 47.36 -27.09
N CYS A 502 -69.56 46.97 -25.88
CA CYS A 502 -70.44 46.17 -25.03
C CYS A 502 -71.36 47.07 -24.22
N CYS A 503 -72.64 46.73 -24.20
CA CYS A 503 -73.55 47.34 -23.25
C CYS A 503 -73.17 46.92 -21.82
N PRO A 504 -73.17 47.85 -20.85
CA PRO A 504 -73.05 47.53 -19.43
C PRO A 504 -74.11 46.53 -18.98
N GLU A 505 -73.88 45.88 -17.83
CA GLU A 505 -74.87 44.96 -17.27
C GLU A 505 -76.20 45.69 -17.02
N GLY A 506 -77.31 45.06 -17.40
CA GLY A 506 -78.65 45.64 -17.29
C GLY A 506 -79.00 46.66 -18.37
N GLN A 507 -78.18 46.77 -19.42
CA GLN A 507 -78.47 47.54 -20.62
C GLN A 507 -78.52 46.65 -21.86
N GLN A 508 -79.37 47.03 -22.82
CA GLN A 508 -79.47 46.37 -24.11
C GLN A 508 -79.13 47.34 -25.24
N CYS A 509 -78.72 46.79 -26.39
CA CYS A 509 -78.49 47.58 -27.58
C CYS A 509 -79.81 47.98 -28.23
N THR A 510 -80.08 49.29 -28.35
CA THR A 510 -81.25 49.78 -29.10
C THR A 510 -80.90 50.35 -30.47
N ASP A 511 -79.65 50.76 -30.68
CA ASP A 511 -79.16 51.26 -31.98
C ASP A 511 -77.72 50.76 -32.20
N PRO A 512 -77.53 49.62 -32.90
CA PRO A 512 -76.20 49.04 -33.15
C PRO A 512 -75.29 49.95 -33.97
N ALA A 513 -75.85 50.79 -34.85
CA ALA A 513 -75.06 51.69 -35.69
C ALA A 513 -74.43 52.82 -34.87
N LYS A 514 -75.12 53.27 -33.82
CA LYS A 514 -74.65 54.32 -32.91
C LYS A 514 -74.02 53.80 -31.62
N GLY A 515 -74.12 52.50 -31.34
CA GLY A 515 -73.65 51.89 -30.10
C GLY A 515 -74.42 52.37 -28.86
N VAL A 516 -75.72 52.68 -29.02
CA VAL A 516 -76.55 53.20 -27.92
C VAL A 516 -77.09 52.05 -27.08
N CYS A 517 -76.60 51.99 -25.85
CA CYS A 517 -77.08 51.09 -24.82
C CYS A 517 -78.03 51.87 -23.90
N VAL A 518 -79.23 51.34 -23.71
CA VAL A 518 -80.19 51.90 -22.75
C VAL A 518 -80.45 50.88 -21.65
N PRO A 519 -80.69 51.35 -20.40
CA PRO A 519 -81.25 50.49 -19.36
C PRO A 519 -82.48 49.77 -19.90
N CYS A 520 -82.72 48.53 -19.45
CA CYS A 520 -83.99 47.86 -19.73
C CYS A 520 -85.13 48.81 -19.37
N SER A 521 -85.84 49.31 -20.39
CA SER A 521 -86.89 50.33 -20.24
C SER A 521 -88.03 49.99 -21.19
N GLY A 522 -89.25 50.33 -20.76
CA GLY A 522 -90.48 49.96 -21.46
C GLY A 522 -90.91 48.53 -21.18
N GLU A 523 -91.16 47.76 -22.24
CA GLU A 523 -91.68 46.39 -22.21
C GLU A 523 -90.61 45.33 -21.88
N LEU A 524 -89.49 45.70 -21.24
CA LEU A 524 -88.39 44.79 -20.94
C LEU A 524 -87.99 44.91 -19.47
N ALA A 525 -88.06 43.80 -18.74
CA ALA A 525 -87.67 43.66 -17.34
C ALA A 525 -86.22 43.13 -17.22
N PRO A 526 -85.42 43.66 -16.27
CA PRO A 526 -84.09 43.14 -15.98
C PRO A 526 -84.19 41.72 -15.41
N CYS A 527 -83.41 40.80 -15.98
CA CYS A 527 -83.30 39.41 -15.58
C CYS A 527 -81.89 39.16 -15.04
N ARG A 528 -81.77 38.92 -13.73
CA ARG A 528 -80.49 38.73 -13.04
C ARG A 528 -80.13 37.24 -12.93
N THR A 529 -78.84 36.95 -13.07
CA THR A 529 -78.27 35.64 -12.76
C THR A 529 -76.96 35.78 -12.02
N TYR A 530 -76.60 34.77 -11.23
CA TYR A 530 -75.32 34.72 -10.52
C TYR A 530 -74.43 33.70 -11.20
N VAL A 531 -73.40 34.17 -11.90
CA VAL A 531 -72.44 33.33 -12.61
C VAL A 531 -71.06 33.64 -12.07
N ARG A 532 -70.39 32.63 -11.49
CA ARG A 532 -68.99 32.68 -11.03
C ARG A 532 -68.62 33.90 -10.18
N GLY A 533 -69.47 34.27 -9.22
CA GLY A 533 -69.14 35.33 -8.26
C GLY A 533 -69.71 36.72 -8.57
N ALA A 534 -70.29 36.92 -9.77
CA ALA A 534 -70.86 38.20 -10.20
C ALA A 534 -72.33 38.06 -10.65
N PHE A 535 -73.09 39.15 -10.56
CA PHE A 535 -74.47 39.20 -11.03
C PHE A 535 -74.55 39.75 -12.46
N GLU A 536 -74.83 38.91 -13.44
CA GLU A 536 -75.11 39.38 -14.80
C GLU A 536 -76.59 39.74 -14.93
N THR A 537 -76.90 40.85 -15.62
CA THR A 537 -78.29 41.28 -15.88
C THR A 537 -78.53 41.40 -17.38
N ILE A 538 -79.48 40.62 -17.91
CA ILE A 538 -79.98 40.72 -19.29
C ILE A 538 -81.37 41.37 -19.31
N CYS A 539 -81.83 41.93 -20.43
CA CYS A 539 -83.18 42.48 -20.55
C CYS A 539 -84.12 41.46 -21.19
N CYS A 540 -85.16 41.01 -20.47
CA CYS A 540 -86.19 40.11 -20.99
C CYS A 540 -87.48 40.85 -21.25
N PRO A 541 -88.25 40.53 -22.31
CA PRO A 541 -89.58 41.09 -22.48
C PRO A 541 -90.41 40.88 -21.20
N VAL A 542 -91.23 41.85 -20.80
CA VAL A 542 -92.11 41.74 -19.62
C VAL A 542 -93.11 40.59 -19.73
N THR A 543 -93.35 40.11 -20.95
CA THR A 543 -94.16 38.92 -21.25
C THR A 543 -93.40 37.61 -21.05
N GLN A 544 -92.08 37.65 -20.83
CA GLN A 544 -91.20 36.51 -20.61
C GLN A 544 -90.74 36.46 -19.16
N THR A 545 -90.70 35.25 -18.59
CA THR A 545 -90.19 35.03 -17.23
C THR A 545 -88.67 34.91 -17.26
N CYS A 546 -87.99 35.65 -16.39
CA CYS A 546 -86.55 35.51 -16.19
C CYS A 546 -86.24 34.18 -15.46
N CYS A 547 -85.31 33.39 -16.01
CA CYS A 547 -84.83 32.16 -15.37
C CYS A 547 -83.31 32.09 -15.43
N LEU A 548 -82.64 32.37 -14.30
CA LEU A 548 -81.19 32.37 -14.17
C LEU A 548 -80.46 33.04 -15.35
N GLY A 549 -80.94 34.22 -15.75
CA GLY A 549 -80.26 35.00 -16.80
C GLY A 549 -80.55 34.52 -18.20
N LYS A 550 -81.64 33.77 -18.40
CA LYS A 550 -82.26 33.50 -19.70
C LYS A 550 -83.70 33.95 -19.70
N CYS A 551 -84.17 34.46 -20.83
CA CYS A 551 -85.56 34.84 -21.01
C CYS A 551 -86.37 33.61 -21.48
N CYS A 552 -87.29 33.15 -20.65
CA CYS A 552 -88.13 32.01 -20.99
C CYS A 552 -89.15 32.38 -22.07
N PRO A 553 -89.30 31.56 -23.14
CA PRO A 553 -90.31 31.80 -24.16
C PRO A 553 -91.72 31.92 -23.55
N PRO A 554 -92.63 32.70 -24.16
CA PRO A 554 -94.01 32.78 -23.70
C PRO A 554 -94.65 31.39 -23.57
N GLY A 555 -95.31 31.13 -22.44
CA GLY A 555 -95.93 29.83 -22.16
C GLY A 555 -95.00 28.80 -21.52
N THR A 556 -93.76 29.15 -21.18
CA THR A 556 -92.86 28.34 -20.34
C THR A 556 -92.70 28.95 -18.95
N THR A 557 -92.30 28.14 -17.96
CA THR A 557 -92.11 28.55 -16.56
C THR A 557 -90.69 28.20 -16.12
N CYS A 558 -90.06 29.08 -15.36
CA CYS A 558 -88.77 28.81 -14.74
C CYS A 558 -88.95 27.83 -13.58
N CYS A 559 -88.33 26.66 -13.68
CA CYS A 559 -88.32 25.69 -12.59
C CYS A 559 -87.04 24.87 -12.61
N THR A 560 -86.76 24.21 -11.48
CA THR A 560 -85.60 23.34 -11.32
C THR A 560 -86.08 21.89 -11.44
N ILE A 561 -85.57 21.15 -12.42
CA ILE A 561 -85.85 19.70 -12.58
C ILE A 561 -84.53 18.97 -12.34
N GLY A 562 -84.43 18.26 -11.21
CA GLY A 562 -83.15 17.70 -10.75
C GLY A 562 -82.20 18.81 -10.29
N GLU A 563 -80.97 18.83 -10.83
CA GLU A 563 -79.97 19.88 -10.56
C GLU A 563 -80.00 21.02 -11.59
N GLU A 564 -80.78 20.88 -12.66
CA GLU A 564 -80.86 21.88 -13.72
C GLU A 564 -82.03 22.84 -13.50
N THR A 565 -81.73 24.12 -13.43
CA THR A 565 -82.75 25.18 -13.42
C THR A 565 -82.85 25.80 -14.82
N GLY A 566 -84.04 25.77 -15.40
CA GLY A 566 -84.26 26.16 -16.79
C GLY A 566 -85.72 26.53 -17.12
N CYS A 567 -85.95 26.87 -18.38
CA CYS A 567 -87.26 27.21 -18.90
C CYS A 567 -87.95 25.95 -19.42
N PHE A 568 -88.96 25.46 -18.71
CA PHE A 568 -89.68 24.25 -19.07
C PHE A 568 -91.16 24.54 -19.33
N ALA A 569 -91.85 23.64 -20.04
CA ALA A 569 -93.30 23.77 -20.19
C ALA A 569 -93.98 23.65 -18.81
N PRO A 570 -95.11 24.32 -18.55
CA PRO A 570 -95.68 24.43 -17.20
C PRO A 570 -95.98 23.08 -16.56
N TYR A 571 -96.36 22.07 -17.37
CA TYR A 571 -96.63 20.71 -16.90
C TYR A 571 -95.37 19.94 -16.49
N GLN A 572 -94.19 20.36 -16.95
CA GLN A 572 -92.90 19.77 -16.57
C GLN A 572 -92.38 20.35 -15.24
N CYS A 573 -92.91 21.50 -14.82
CA CYS A 573 -92.56 22.16 -13.56
C CYS A 573 -93.38 21.67 -12.36
N VAL A 574 -94.23 20.66 -12.55
CA VAL A 574 -95.01 20.04 -11.47
C VAL A 574 -94.10 19.03 -10.77
N HIS A 575 -93.59 19.39 -9.60
CA HIS A 575 -93.01 18.46 -8.64
C HIS A 575 -94.08 17.74 -7.84
#